data_AF-A0A2W4RKF3-F1
#
_entry.id   AF-A0A2W4RKF3-F1
#
_cell.length_a   1.000
_cell.length_b   1.000
_cell.length_c   1.000
_cell.angle_alpha   90.00
_cell.angle_beta   90.00
_cell.angle_gamma   90.00
#
_symmetry.space_group_name_H-M   'P 1'
#
loop_
_entity.id
_entity.type
_entity.pdbx_description
1 polymer ?
#
loop_
_entity_poly.entity_id
_entity_poly.type
_entity_poly.pdbx_seq_one_letter_code
_entity_poly.pdbx_strand_id
1 'polypeptide(L)'
;MKTLRFYGHSDDAFLCDGDICEAAECWGREGVFLLKSKSRTQGKASRLVVSGRYAPQSTGTRCWIVGIANGGEGMPLPNWPMRFEAGHGYSPALV
;
A
#
# COMPACT_ATOMS: atom_id res chain seq x y z
N MET A 1 7.65 -17.96 2.06
CA MET A 1 7.81 -16.55 2.51
C MET A 1 6.46 -15.88 2.32
N LYS A 2 5.89 -15.23 3.34
CA LYS A 2 4.59 -14.55 3.19
C LYS A 2 4.84 -13.18 2.58
N THR A 3 4.25 -12.90 1.43
CA THR A 3 4.33 -11.62 0.71
C THR A 3 3.04 -10.84 0.97
N LEU A 4 3.17 -9.54 1.21
CA LEU A 4 2.03 -8.64 1.31
C LEU A 4 1.75 -8.09 -0.07
N ARG A 5 0.50 -8.00 -0.51
CA ARG A 5 0.17 -7.42 -1.82
C ARG A 5 -0.88 -6.34 -1.64
N PHE A 6 -0.59 -5.13 -2.12
CA PHE A 6 -1.52 -4.00 -2.07
C PHE A 6 -1.94 -3.62 -3.48
N TYR A 7 -3.24 -3.59 -3.73
CA TYR A 7 -3.79 -3.35 -5.07
C TYR A 7 -5.22 -2.82 -5.01
N GLY A 8 -5.62 -2.09 -6.04
CA GLY A 8 -7.01 -1.73 -6.26
C GLY A 8 -7.82 -2.89 -6.82
N HIS A 9 -9.06 -3.01 -6.38
CA HIS A 9 -10.05 -3.98 -6.83
C HIS A 9 -11.24 -3.26 -7.50
N SER A 10 -12.18 -4.02 -8.06
CA SER A 10 -13.48 -3.50 -8.49
C SER A 10 -14.20 -2.83 -7.33
N ASP A 11 -15.15 -1.93 -7.64
CA ASP A 11 -16.04 -1.28 -6.67
C ASP A 11 -15.35 -0.27 -5.73
N ASP A 12 -14.35 0.46 -6.25
CA ASP A 12 -13.64 1.52 -5.52
C ASP A 12 -12.96 1.05 -4.21
N ALA A 13 -12.58 -0.23 -4.15
CA ALA A 13 -11.90 -0.84 -3.00
C ALA A 13 -10.37 -0.93 -3.19
N PHE A 14 -9.62 -0.60 -2.13
CA PHE A 14 -8.17 -0.84 -2.04
C PHE A 14 -7.89 -1.96 -1.04
N LEU A 15 -7.25 -3.04 -1.48
CA LEU A 15 -7.12 -4.30 -0.74
C LEU A 15 -5.67 -4.61 -0.38
N CYS A 16 -5.52 -5.47 0.65
CA CYS A 16 -4.25 -6.05 1.06
C CYS A 16 -4.40 -7.56 1.24
N ASP A 17 -3.65 -8.36 0.47
CA ASP A 17 -3.51 -9.79 0.70
C ASP A 17 -2.27 -10.08 1.56
N GLY A 18 -2.37 -11.03 2.49
CA GLY A 18 -1.23 -11.51 3.27
C GLY A 18 -1.55 -11.74 4.75
N ASP A 19 -0.50 -11.76 5.58
CA ASP A 19 -0.58 -12.11 7.02
C ASP A 19 -0.96 -10.94 7.95
N ILE A 20 -1.39 -9.81 7.38
CA ILE A 20 -1.79 -8.64 8.17
C ILE A 20 -3.31 -8.65 8.31
N CYS A 21 -3.73 -8.81 9.55
CA CYS A 21 -5.11 -8.64 9.97
C CYS A 21 -5.25 -7.24 10.57
N GLU A 22 -5.57 -6.25 9.75
CA GLU A 22 -6.25 -4.99 10.09
C GLU A 22 -6.50 -4.27 8.74
N ALA A 23 -7.45 -4.80 7.98
CA ALA A 23 -7.90 -4.18 6.75
C ALA A 23 -8.67 -2.90 7.07
N ALA A 24 -8.14 -1.75 6.66
CA ALA A 24 -8.92 -0.53 6.54
C ALA A 24 -9.53 -0.52 5.14
N GLU A 25 -10.58 -1.31 4.93
CA GLU A 25 -11.36 -1.25 3.69
C GLU A 25 -11.90 0.17 3.54
N CYS A 26 -11.50 0.85 2.46
CA CYS A 26 -11.95 2.20 2.16
C CYS A 26 -12.76 2.16 0.88
N TRP A 27 -14.07 2.36 1.02
CA TRP A 27 -15.03 2.50 -0.07
C TRP A 27 -15.10 3.99 -0.47
N GLY A 28 -14.80 4.30 -1.73
CA GLY A 28 -15.02 5.64 -2.31
C GLY A 28 -14.08 6.76 -1.81
N ARG A 29 -12.98 6.45 -1.13
CA ARG A 29 -11.92 7.38 -0.68
C ARG A 29 -10.53 6.75 -0.82
N GLU A 30 -9.47 7.53 -0.61
CA GLU A 30 -8.09 7.02 -0.54
C GLU A 30 -7.99 5.92 0.54
N GLY A 31 -7.56 4.72 0.14
CA GLY A 31 -7.27 3.62 1.05
C GLY A 31 -5.85 3.76 1.57
N VAL A 32 -5.66 3.59 2.89
CA VAL A 32 -4.36 3.80 3.55
C VAL A 32 -4.08 2.68 4.54
N PHE A 33 -2.91 2.05 4.42
CA PHE A 33 -2.39 1.04 5.33
C PHE A 33 -1.13 1.55 6.02
N LEU A 34 -1.05 1.36 7.35
CA LEU A 34 0.17 1.61 8.11
C LEU A 34 0.82 0.29 8.51
N LEU A 35 1.94 -0.04 7.87
CA LEU A 35 2.71 -1.24 8.14
C LEU A 35 3.73 -0.99 9.25
N LYS A 36 3.81 -1.92 10.21
CA LYS A 36 4.75 -1.87 11.34
C LYS A 36 5.57 -3.15 11.37
N SER A 37 6.90 -3.01 11.40
CA SER A 37 7.77 -4.17 11.66
C SER A 37 7.63 -4.63 13.12
N LYS A 38 7.44 -5.94 13.34
CA LYS A 38 7.56 -6.56 14.68
C LYS A 38 9.01 -6.58 15.17
N SER A 39 9.98 -6.63 14.25
CA SER A 39 11.41 -6.57 14.57
C SER A 39 11.81 -5.12 14.89
N ARG A 40 12.34 -4.90 16.10
CA ARG A 40 12.97 -3.65 16.50
C ARG A 40 14.45 -3.66 16.10
N THR A 41 14.75 -3.61 14.80
CA THR A 41 16.13 -3.41 14.38
C THR A 41 16.55 -1.98 14.76
N GLN A 42 17.54 -1.84 15.63
CA GLN A 42 18.05 -0.55 16.16
C GLN A 42 17.06 0.30 16.98
N GLY A 43 16.15 -0.33 17.73
CA GLY A 43 15.30 0.38 18.71
C GLY A 43 14.22 1.30 18.12
N LYS A 44 14.16 1.48 16.79
CA LYS A 44 13.08 2.19 16.09
C LYS A 44 12.19 1.18 15.37
N ALA A 45 10.88 1.24 15.62
CA ALA A 45 9.92 0.50 14.82
C ALA A 45 9.91 1.10 13.40
N SER A 46 10.34 0.34 12.40
CA SER A 46 10.19 0.74 11.00
C SER A 46 8.70 0.77 10.64
N ARG A 47 8.27 1.87 10.03
CA ARG A 47 6.88 2.12 9.63
C ARG A 47 6.83 2.56 8.18
N LEU A 48 5.91 1.98 7.43
CA LEU A 48 5.62 2.35 6.04
C LEU A 48 4.13 2.65 5.91
N VAL A 49 3.78 3.74 5.26
CA VAL A 49 2.42 3.98 4.82
C VAL A 49 2.32 3.52 3.36
N VAL A 50 1.29 2.72 3.05
CA VAL A 50 0.91 2.37 1.69
C VAL A 50 -0.44 3.00 1.43
N SER A 51 -0.59 3.74 0.33
CA SER A 51 -1.90 4.29 -0.05
C SER A 51 -2.28 3.93 -1.48
N GLY A 52 -3.59 3.85 -1.68
CA GLY A 52 -4.21 3.56 -2.95
C GLY A 52 -5.34 4.54 -3.21
N ARG A 53 -5.42 5.07 -4.42
CA ARG A 53 -6.56 5.87 -4.87
C ARG A 53 -6.88 5.61 -6.33
N TYR A 54 -8.15 5.65 -6.68
CA TYR A 54 -8.52 5.66 -8.08
C TYR A 54 -8.07 6.96 -8.75
N ALA A 55 -7.50 6.87 -9.95
CA ALA A 55 -6.95 8.04 -10.61
C ALA A 55 -8.03 9.08 -10.90
N PRO A 56 -7.78 10.39 -10.65
CA PRO A 56 -8.71 11.44 -10.98
C PRO A 56 -9.08 11.42 -12.47
N GLN A 57 -10.32 11.78 -12.80
CA GLN A 57 -10.77 11.83 -14.20
C GLN A 57 -9.86 12.68 -15.09
N SER A 58 -9.25 13.74 -14.52
CA SER A 58 -8.30 14.62 -15.22
C SER A 58 -7.03 13.93 -15.73
N THR A 59 -6.69 12.75 -15.19
CA THR A 59 -5.52 11.97 -15.64
C THR A 59 -5.82 11.11 -16.87
N GLY A 60 -7.09 10.84 -17.18
CA GLY A 60 -7.50 10.00 -18.30
C GLY A 60 -7.17 8.50 -18.17
N THR A 61 -6.46 8.07 -17.12
CA THR A 61 -5.96 6.69 -17.02
C THR A 61 -7.02 5.69 -16.57
N ARG A 62 -8.03 6.12 -15.79
CA ARG A 62 -9.08 5.26 -15.21
C ARG A 62 -8.52 3.98 -14.56
N CYS A 63 -7.36 4.11 -13.89
CA CYS A 63 -6.69 3.04 -13.17
C CYS A 63 -6.43 3.45 -11.73
N TRP A 64 -6.13 2.49 -10.86
CA TRP A 64 -5.64 2.75 -9.52
C TRP A 64 -4.20 3.26 -9.54
N ILE A 65 -3.93 4.17 -8.62
CA ILE A 65 -2.61 4.64 -8.25
C ILE A 65 -2.28 4.01 -6.91
N VAL A 66 -1.10 3.39 -6.81
CA VAL A 66 -0.56 2.84 -5.55
C VAL A 66 0.74 3.55 -5.23
N GLY A 67 0.87 4.02 -3.99
CA GLY A 67 2.01 4.80 -3.52
C GLY A 67 2.43 4.44 -2.10
N ILE A 68 3.58 4.97 -1.69
CA ILE A 68 4.14 4.77 -0.35
C ILE A 68 4.62 6.09 0.26
N ALA A 69 4.65 6.14 1.59
CA ALA A 69 5.29 7.20 2.35
C ALA A 69 5.98 6.63 3.60
N ASN A 70 6.93 7.40 4.15
CA ASN A 70 7.53 7.07 5.44
C ASN A 70 6.45 7.13 6.52
N GLY A 71 6.56 6.30 7.57
CA GLY A 71 5.57 6.29 8.65
C GLY A 71 5.61 7.48 9.62
N GLY A 72 6.35 8.54 9.29
CA GLY A 72 6.49 9.77 10.07
C GLY A 72 7.56 10.71 9.51
N GLU A 73 7.52 11.97 9.90
CA GLU A 73 8.54 12.96 9.56
C GLU A 73 9.92 12.55 10.12
N GLY A 74 10.97 12.70 9.32
CA GLY A 74 12.35 12.33 9.71
C GLY A 74 12.59 10.83 9.86
N MET A 75 11.58 9.98 9.67
CA MET A 75 11.75 8.53 9.65
C MET A 75 12.29 8.09 8.29
N PRO A 76 13.32 7.22 8.23
CA PRO A 76 13.79 6.68 6.97
C PRO A 76 12.75 5.72 6.37
N LEU A 77 12.73 5.62 5.05
CA LEU A 77 12.01 4.56 4.35
C LEU A 77 12.64 3.21 4.74
N PRO A 78 11.84 2.20 5.12
CA PRO A 78 12.39 0.89 5.41
C PRO A 78 13.01 0.25 4.17
N ASN A 79 14.17 -0.39 4.34
CA ASN A 79 14.80 -1.20 3.29
C ASN A 79 14.16 -2.60 3.21
N TRP A 80 12.86 -2.64 2.94
CA TRP A 80 12.13 -3.87 2.68
C TRP A 80 12.24 -4.25 1.20
N PRO A 81 12.18 -5.54 0.83
CA PRO A 81 12.36 -6.00 -0.55
C PRO A 81 11.12 -5.73 -1.42
N MET A 82 10.66 -4.46 -1.44
CA MET A 82 9.44 -4.01 -2.11
C MET A 82 9.61 -4.02 -3.64
N ARG A 83 8.55 -4.39 -4.35
CA ARG A 83 8.52 -4.38 -5.83
C ARG A 83 7.16 -3.89 -6.33
N PHE A 84 7.14 -3.44 -7.58
CA PHE A 84 5.90 -3.18 -8.30
C PHE A 84 5.69 -4.25 -9.35
N GLU A 85 4.49 -4.80 -9.39
CA GLU A 85 4.07 -5.80 -10.36
C GLU A 85 2.81 -5.33 -11.09
N ALA A 86 2.54 -5.91 -12.27
CA ALA A 86 1.25 -5.74 -12.92
C ALA A 86 0.18 -6.41 -12.07
N GLY A 87 -0.80 -5.63 -11.58
CA GLY A 87 -1.95 -6.15 -10.85
C GLY A 87 -3.10 -6.52 -11.81
N HIS A 88 -4.34 -6.47 -11.32
CA HIS A 88 -5.56 -6.89 -12.02
C HIS A 88 -5.96 -6.02 -13.24
N GLY A 89 -5.04 -5.67 -14.15
CA GLY A 89 -5.32 -4.95 -15.40
C GLY A 89 -5.68 -3.46 -15.25
N TYR A 90 -6.18 -3.05 -14.08
CA TYR A 90 -6.57 -1.67 -13.75
C TYR A 90 -5.89 -1.15 -12.47
N SER A 91 -4.88 -1.86 -11.96
CA SER A 91 -4.07 -1.44 -10.81
C SER A 91 -2.66 -2.02 -10.92
N PRO A 92 -1.59 -1.26 -10.59
CA PRO A 92 -0.34 -1.88 -10.18
C PRO A 92 -0.53 -2.58 -8.83
N ALA A 93 0.31 -3.56 -8.52
CA ALA A 93 0.42 -4.16 -7.20
C ALA A 93 1.75 -3.78 -6.55
N LEU A 94 1.71 -3.34 -5.29
CA LEU A 94 2.90 -3.23 -4.44
C LEU A 94 3.06 -4.54 -3.68
N VAL A 95 4.22 -5.18 -3.81
CA VAL A 95 4.53 -6.48 -3.18
C VAL A 95 5.80 -6.45 -2.33
#